data_AF-A0A2V2DHG9-F1
#
_entry.id   AF-A0A2V2DHG9-F1
#
_cell.length_a   1.000
_cell.length_b   1.000
_cell.length_c   1.000
_cell.angle_alpha   90.00
_cell.angle_beta   90.00
_cell.angle_gamma   90.00
#
_symmetry.space_group_name_H-M   'P 1'
#
loop_
_entity.id
_entity.type
_entity.pdbx_description
1 polymer ?
#
loop_
_entity_poly.entity_id
_entity_poly.type
_entity_poly.pdbx_seq_one_letter_code
_entity_poly.pdbx_strand_id
1 'polypeptide(L)'
;MREIWNVFRNYCGTGIYPFLFLAALAYLLWAERDRKIRLVLVESSLVTIALFFLPFFKTVMNALGEGETYYRILWLLPMTAVIAYAGIKMIGGHRRIGMIALAALLILSGQYVYENQFITKAQNRFHIPNSVIAICNEIMPAEDEERVWAVFPEELIYYVRQYSSEIQMPYGREMLEPSWEWNWDTHPIYEVMRENPVDLDALSPLLTEYHCQYLILNRSIPIEGDPEENGLQLIAQIEAYDLYRNTAVELYQKAE
;
A
#
# COMPACT_ATOMS: atom_id res chain seq x y z
N MET A 1 -9.41 16.49 -20.16
CA MET A 1 -8.02 16.72 -20.64
C MET A 1 -7.06 17.10 -19.53
N ARG A 2 -7.27 18.18 -18.76
CA ARG A 2 -6.33 18.60 -17.69
C ARG A 2 -6.01 17.49 -16.67
N GLU A 3 -7.04 16.75 -16.27
CA GLU A 3 -6.90 15.64 -15.34
C GLU A 3 -6.07 14.47 -15.92
N ILE A 4 -6.27 14.13 -17.19
CA ILE A 4 -5.48 13.08 -17.88
C ILE A 4 -4.00 13.45 -17.91
N TRP A 5 -3.70 14.72 -18.18
CA TRP A 5 -2.34 15.24 -18.13
C TRP A 5 -1.73 15.18 -16.73
N ASN A 6 -2.50 15.50 -15.68
CA ASN A 6 -2.02 15.39 -14.30
C ASN A 6 -1.69 13.95 -13.93
N VAL A 7 -2.57 13.00 -14.28
CA VAL A 7 -2.34 11.57 -14.07
C VAL A 7 -1.09 11.09 -14.80
N PHE A 8 -0.92 11.47 -16.07
CA PHE A 8 0.27 11.13 -16.84
C PHE A 8 1.55 11.69 -16.21
N ARG A 9 1.52 12.94 -15.74
CA ARG A 9 2.65 13.58 -15.08
C ARG A 9 3.02 12.84 -13.79
N ASN A 10 2.03 12.46 -12.99
CA ASN A 10 2.24 11.70 -11.76
C ASN A 10 2.83 10.32 -12.06
N TYR A 11 2.34 9.64 -13.10
CA TYR A 11 2.89 8.35 -13.55
C TYR A 11 4.34 8.46 -14.02
N CYS A 12 4.67 9.50 -14.78
CA CYS A 12 6.03 9.74 -15.29
C CYS A 12 7.03 10.13 -14.18
N GLY A 13 6.53 10.68 -13.07
CA GLY A 13 7.36 11.22 -12.00
C GLY A 13 8.26 12.36 -12.48
N THR A 14 9.42 12.51 -11.85
CA THR A 14 10.44 13.52 -12.16
C THR A 14 11.59 12.98 -13.00
N GLY A 15 11.60 11.68 -13.30
CA GLY A 15 12.69 11.00 -13.99
C GLY A 15 12.67 11.19 -15.51
N ILE A 16 13.80 10.93 -16.16
CA ILE A 16 13.92 11.06 -17.63
C ILE A 16 13.50 9.80 -18.41
N TYR A 17 13.17 8.71 -17.72
CA TYR A 17 12.78 7.43 -18.32
C TYR A 17 11.62 7.54 -19.33
N PRO A 18 10.57 8.34 -19.12
CA PRO A 18 9.52 8.54 -20.12
C PRO A 18 10.07 9.13 -21.43
N PHE A 19 11.04 10.05 -21.37
CA PHE A 19 11.67 10.62 -22.56
C PHE A 19 12.57 9.60 -23.27
N LEU A 20 13.35 8.82 -22.51
CA LEU A 20 14.14 7.71 -23.05
C LEU A 20 13.25 6.69 -23.75
N PHE A 21 12.09 6.38 -23.16
CA PHE A 21 11.11 5.48 -23.74
C PHE A 21 10.53 6.03 -25.06
N LEU A 22 10.13 7.30 -25.11
CA LEU A 22 9.62 7.92 -26.34
C LEU A 22 10.69 7.96 -27.45
N ALA A 23 11.94 8.29 -27.08
CA ALA A 23 13.07 8.25 -28.02
C ALA A 23 13.34 6.82 -28.54
N ALA A 24 13.28 5.82 -27.66
CA ALA A 24 13.41 4.42 -28.03
C ALA A 24 12.28 3.95 -28.96
N LEU A 25 11.03 4.34 -28.69
CA LEU A 25 9.90 4.05 -29.58
C LEU A 25 10.10 4.69 -30.96
N ALA A 26 10.50 5.95 -31.02
CA ALA A 26 10.76 6.66 -32.28
C ALA A 26 11.87 5.97 -33.09
N TYR A 27 12.95 5.54 -32.44
CA TYR A 27 14.01 4.77 -33.07
C TYR A 27 13.51 3.42 -33.61
N LEU A 28 12.80 2.65 -32.77
CA LEU A 28 12.31 1.31 -33.15
C LEU A 28 11.23 1.35 -34.24
N LEU A 29 10.44 2.42 -34.34
CA LEU A 29 9.48 2.60 -35.45
C LEU A 29 10.14 2.52 -36.83
N TRP A 30 11.38 3.02 -36.93
CA TRP A 30 12.16 3.02 -38.16
C TRP A 30 13.13 1.83 -38.25
N ALA A 31 13.79 1.49 -37.15
CA ALA A 31 14.84 0.47 -37.11
C ALA A 31 14.31 -0.96 -36.99
N GLU A 32 13.11 -1.17 -36.44
CA GLU A 32 12.52 -2.50 -36.29
C GLU A 32 11.80 -2.97 -37.55
N ARG A 33 12.23 -4.12 -38.06
CA ARG A 33 11.69 -4.76 -39.27
C ARG A 33 10.99 -6.07 -38.96
N ASP A 34 11.30 -6.70 -37.82
CA ASP A 34 10.55 -7.86 -37.37
C ASP A 34 9.16 -7.43 -36.89
N ARG A 35 8.15 -7.86 -37.64
CA ARG A 35 6.76 -7.51 -37.38
C ARG A 35 6.28 -7.95 -36.00
N LYS A 36 6.75 -9.08 -35.47
CA LYS A 36 6.33 -9.59 -34.16
C LYS A 36 6.87 -8.72 -33.05
N ILE A 37 8.16 -8.38 -33.11
CA ILE A 37 8.82 -7.53 -32.10
C ILE A 37 8.22 -6.12 -32.16
N ARG A 38 8.06 -5.57 -33.36
CA ARG A 38 7.45 -4.25 -33.56
C ARG A 38 6.02 -4.19 -33.03
N LEU A 39 5.21 -5.21 -33.27
CA LEU A 39 3.84 -5.29 -32.75
C LEU A 39 3.82 -5.27 -31.22
N VAL A 40 4.65 -6.10 -30.59
CA VAL A 40 4.64 -6.31 -29.13
C VAL A 40 5.26 -5.14 -28.36
N LEU A 41 6.30 -4.49 -28.89
CA LEU A 41 7.03 -3.45 -28.18
C LEU A 41 6.61 -2.03 -28.58
N VAL A 42 6.35 -1.81 -29.87
CA VAL A 42 6.15 -0.46 -30.42
C VAL A 42 4.66 -0.19 -30.61
N GLU A 43 3.97 -1.02 -31.40
CA GLU A 43 2.58 -0.76 -31.78
C GLU A 43 1.64 -0.88 -30.58
N SER A 44 1.81 -1.90 -29.74
CA SER A 44 1.10 -2.03 -28.45
C SER A 44 1.28 -0.80 -27.57
N SER A 45 2.51 -0.30 -27.43
CA SER A 45 2.83 0.89 -26.63
C SER A 45 2.13 2.13 -27.18
N LEU A 46 2.15 2.32 -28.51
CA LEU A 46 1.48 3.45 -29.15
C LEU A 46 -0.04 3.37 -28.99
N VAL A 47 -0.63 2.19 -29.12
CA VAL A 47 -2.06 1.98 -28.88
C VAL A 47 -2.41 2.27 -27.41
N THR A 48 -1.62 1.78 -26.46
CA THR A 48 -1.81 2.06 -25.03
C THR A 48 -1.73 3.56 -24.73
N ILE A 49 -0.74 4.27 -25.27
CA ILE A 49 -0.62 5.73 -25.13
C ILE A 49 -1.85 6.42 -25.74
N ALA A 50 -2.25 6.02 -26.95
CA ALA A 50 -3.40 6.60 -27.64
C ALA A 50 -4.70 6.39 -26.85
N LEU A 51 -4.94 5.18 -26.34
CA LEU A 51 -6.10 4.87 -25.50
C LEU A 51 -6.10 5.67 -24.21
N PHE A 52 -4.95 5.80 -23.54
CA PHE A 52 -4.83 6.58 -22.31
C PHE A 52 -5.19 8.06 -22.52
N PHE A 53 -4.72 8.67 -23.61
CA PHE A 53 -5.02 10.07 -23.92
C PHE A 53 -6.39 10.28 -24.57
N LEU A 54 -7.08 9.21 -24.98
CA LEU A 54 -8.42 9.28 -25.57
C LEU A 54 -9.46 9.54 -24.46
N PRO A 55 -10.14 10.70 -24.42
CA PRO A 55 -11.08 11.02 -23.34
C PRO A 55 -12.25 10.04 -23.26
N PHE A 56 -12.68 9.51 -24.40
CA PHE A 56 -13.74 8.51 -24.47
C PHE A 56 -13.38 7.24 -23.68
N PHE A 57 -12.13 6.79 -23.76
CA PHE A 57 -11.69 5.62 -23.01
C PHE A 57 -11.82 5.85 -21.51
N LYS A 58 -11.42 7.03 -21.02
CA LYS A 58 -11.63 7.41 -19.62
C LYS A 58 -13.12 7.41 -19.23
N THR A 59 -13.99 7.97 -20.07
CA THR A 59 -15.44 7.97 -19.81
C THR A 59 -15.99 6.56 -19.66
N VAL A 60 -15.55 5.62 -20.50
CA VAL A 60 -15.93 4.21 -20.39
C VAL A 60 -15.43 3.60 -19.08
N MET A 61 -14.18 3.84 -18.70
CA MET A 61 -13.62 3.34 -17.44
C MET A 61 -14.36 3.89 -16.21
N ASN A 62 -14.72 5.19 -16.23
CA ASN A 62 -15.56 5.77 -15.20
C ASN A 62 -16.93 5.09 -15.11
N ALA A 63 -17.56 4.79 -16.25
CA ALA A 63 -18.85 4.10 -16.29
C ALA A 63 -18.77 2.65 -15.78
N LEU A 64 -17.59 2.03 -15.82
CA LEU A 64 -17.31 0.71 -15.26
C LEU A 64 -16.90 0.75 -13.78
N GLY A 65 -16.83 1.92 -13.15
CA GLY A 65 -16.36 2.08 -11.76
C GLY A 65 -14.84 2.06 -11.59
N GLU A 66 -14.07 1.96 -12.68
CA GLU A 66 -12.60 1.92 -12.69
C GLU A 66 -12.00 3.28 -13.05
N GLY A 67 -12.74 4.35 -12.75
CA GLY A 67 -12.34 5.72 -13.09
C GLY A 67 -11.11 6.20 -12.34
N GLU A 68 -10.97 5.81 -11.07
CA GLU A 68 -9.82 6.17 -10.23
C GLU A 68 -8.56 5.40 -10.61
N THR A 69 -8.74 4.19 -11.14
CA THR A 69 -7.70 3.21 -11.44
C THR A 69 -7.35 3.15 -12.92
N TYR A 70 -8.00 3.95 -13.79
CA TYR A 70 -7.77 3.90 -15.24
C TYR A 70 -6.30 4.11 -15.65
N TYR A 71 -5.53 4.82 -14.82
CA TYR A 71 -4.09 5.04 -15.03
C TYR A 71 -3.29 3.73 -15.10
N ARG A 72 -3.82 2.62 -14.56
CA ARG A 72 -3.21 1.29 -14.63
C ARG A 72 -3.00 0.80 -16.05
N ILE A 73 -3.71 1.33 -17.05
CA ILE A 73 -3.43 1.03 -18.46
C ILE A 73 -1.98 1.38 -18.84
N LEU A 74 -1.38 2.40 -18.21
CA LEU A 74 0.00 2.79 -18.45
C LEU A 74 0.99 1.71 -17.97
N TRP A 75 0.59 0.81 -17.06
CA TRP A 75 1.41 -0.33 -16.63
C TRP A 75 1.62 -1.36 -17.74
N LEU A 76 0.78 -1.33 -18.78
CA LEU A 76 0.97 -2.15 -19.97
C LEU A 76 2.13 -1.66 -20.85
N LEU A 77 2.68 -0.46 -20.59
CA LEU A 77 3.81 0.07 -21.33
C LEU A 77 5.10 -0.66 -20.90
N PRO A 78 5.74 -1.43 -21.79
CA PRO A 78 6.97 -2.16 -21.47
C PRO A 78 8.18 -1.22 -21.55
N MET A 79 8.17 -0.13 -20.77
CA MET A 79 9.14 0.96 -20.90
C MET A 79 10.59 0.51 -20.79
N THR A 80 10.89 -0.28 -19.76
CA THR A 80 12.22 -0.81 -19.49
C THR A 80 12.70 -1.73 -20.62
N ALA A 81 11.82 -2.62 -21.10
CA ALA A 81 12.15 -3.55 -22.18
C ALA A 81 12.38 -2.81 -23.52
N VAL A 82 11.57 -1.81 -23.83
CA VAL A 82 11.73 -0.99 -25.04
C VAL A 82 13.02 -0.20 -25.03
N ILE A 83 13.37 0.45 -23.90
CA ILE A 83 14.63 1.18 -23.76
C ILE A 83 15.82 0.23 -23.89
N ALA A 84 15.79 -0.92 -23.20
CA ALA A 84 16.87 -1.90 -23.25
C ALA A 84 17.05 -2.48 -24.66
N TYR A 85 15.95 -2.86 -25.31
CA TYR A 85 15.97 -3.42 -26.66
C TYR A 85 16.47 -2.41 -27.70
N ALA A 86 15.96 -1.18 -27.67
CA ALA A 86 16.43 -0.10 -28.53
C ALA A 86 17.91 0.19 -28.31
N GLY A 87 18.36 0.25 -27.06
CA GLY A 87 19.76 0.44 -26.69
C GLY A 87 20.65 -0.66 -27.28
N ILE A 88 20.32 -1.94 -27.05
CA ILE A 88 21.09 -3.08 -27.57
C ILE A 88 21.14 -3.06 -29.11
N LYS A 89 20.02 -2.76 -29.76
CA LYS A 89 19.94 -2.70 -31.22
C LYS A 89 20.77 -1.56 -31.80
N MET A 90 20.81 -0.41 -31.12
CA MET A 90 21.63 0.76 -31.50
C MET A 90 23.13 0.49 -31.33
N ILE A 91 23.53 -0.27 -30.31
CA ILE A 91 24.93 -0.60 -30.02
C ILE A 91 25.55 -1.45 -31.14
N GLY A 92 24.75 -2.27 -31.83
CA GLY A 92 25.20 -3.07 -32.98
C GLY A 92 26.43 -3.93 -32.66
N GLY A 93 27.54 -3.66 -33.37
CA GLY A 93 28.81 -4.40 -33.26
C GLY A 93 29.71 -4.00 -32.07
N HIS A 94 29.54 -2.81 -31.49
CA HIS A 94 30.43 -2.30 -30.43
C HIS A 94 29.93 -2.62 -29.02
N ARG A 95 29.62 -3.90 -28.79
CA ARG A 95 28.87 -4.40 -27.62
C ARG A 95 29.44 -3.97 -26.27
N ARG A 96 30.77 -4.01 -26.08
CA ARG A 96 31.39 -3.70 -24.77
C ARG A 96 31.21 -2.23 -24.38
N ILE A 97 31.59 -1.31 -25.27
CA ILE A 97 31.52 0.14 -25.01
C ILE A 97 30.05 0.57 -24.95
N GLY A 98 29.23 0.06 -25.85
CA GLY A 98 27.81 0.39 -25.90
C GLY A 98 27.05 -0.04 -24.65
N MET A 99 27.30 -1.23 -24.12
CA MET A 99 26.65 -1.69 -22.88
C MET A 99 27.05 -0.84 -21.67
N ILE A 100 28.34 -0.46 -21.57
CA ILE A 100 28.82 0.43 -20.50
C ILE A 100 28.15 1.80 -20.62
N ALA A 101 28.09 2.36 -21.82
CA ALA A 101 27.44 3.66 -22.05
C ALA A 101 25.94 3.62 -21.74
N LEU A 102 25.25 2.55 -22.13
CA LEU A 102 23.83 2.36 -21.83
C LEU A 102 23.58 2.20 -20.32
N ALA A 103 24.39 1.38 -19.64
CA ALA A 103 24.30 1.23 -18.19
C ALA A 103 24.57 2.55 -17.47
N ALA A 104 25.59 3.30 -17.89
CA ALA A 104 25.89 4.62 -17.33
C ALA A 104 24.74 5.61 -17.56
N LEU A 105 24.15 5.64 -18.75
CA LEU A 105 22.97 6.45 -19.04
C LEU A 105 21.82 6.11 -18.08
N LEU A 106 21.50 4.82 -17.91
CA LEU A 106 20.41 4.38 -17.04
C LEU A 106 20.66 4.72 -15.56
N ILE A 107 21.88 4.49 -15.07
CA ILE A 107 22.26 4.79 -13.68
C ILE A 107 22.19 6.30 -13.42
N LEU A 108 22.77 7.12 -14.30
CA LEU A 108 22.79 8.59 -14.15
C LEU A 108 21.41 9.21 -14.38
N SER A 109 20.51 8.52 -15.08
CA SER A 109 19.13 8.95 -15.33
C SER A 109 18.14 8.65 -14.20
N GLY A 110 18.53 7.76 -13.27
CA GLY A 110 17.66 7.28 -12.21
C GLY A 110 17.86 8.00 -10.87
N GLN A 111 16.97 7.69 -9.94
CA GLN A 111 17.11 8.05 -8.53
C GLN A 111 17.39 6.80 -7.72
N TYR A 112 18.16 6.95 -6.64
CA TYR A 112 18.48 5.85 -5.76
C TYR A 112 17.28 5.52 -4.90
N VAL A 113 16.68 4.34 -5.11
CA VAL A 113 15.43 3.93 -4.44
C VAL A 113 15.54 3.98 -2.92
N TYR A 114 16.69 3.63 -2.36
CA TYR A 114 16.90 3.58 -0.90
C TYR A 114 17.14 4.96 -0.25
N GLU A 115 17.14 6.06 -1.00
CA GLU A 115 17.05 7.41 -0.41
C GLU A 115 15.63 7.74 0.09
N ASN A 116 14.63 6.95 -0.31
CA ASN A 116 13.26 7.17 0.10
C ASN A 116 13.10 6.93 1.62
N GLN A 117 12.60 7.94 2.34
CA GLN A 117 12.34 7.88 3.78
C GLN A 117 11.42 6.72 4.21
N PHE A 118 10.57 6.25 3.30
CA PHE A 118 9.65 5.13 3.55
C PHE A 118 10.32 3.76 3.37
N ILE A 119 11.55 3.70 2.86
CA ILE A 119 12.31 2.46 2.72
C ILE A 119 13.33 2.39 3.85
N THR A 120 12.93 1.68 4.91
CA THR A 120 13.78 1.41 6.05
C THR A 120 14.37 0.00 5.97
N LYS A 121 15.47 -0.21 6.69
CA LYS A 121 16.06 -1.54 6.81
C LYS A 121 15.08 -2.46 7.57
N ALA A 122 14.76 -3.60 6.97
CA ALA A 122 13.92 -4.60 7.62
C ALA A 122 14.48 -5.05 8.98
N GLN A 123 13.61 -5.10 9.99
CA GLN A 123 13.95 -5.56 11.34
C GLN A 123 13.98 -7.09 11.45
N ASN A 124 13.14 -7.78 10.67
CA ASN A 124 13.00 -9.24 10.65
C ASN A 124 12.66 -9.73 9.23
N ARG A 125 12.56 -11.06 9.06
CA ARG A 125 12.27 -11.72 7.78
C ARG A 125 10.87 -11.40 7.23
N PHE A 126 9.91 -11.07 8.09
CA PHE A 126 8.55 -10.72 7.67
C PHE A 126 8.45 -9.30 7.13
N HIS A 127 9.48 -8.46 7.31
CA HIS A 127 9.44 -7.03 6.98
C HIS A 127 8.33 -6.26 7.70
N ILE A 128 7.95 -6.74 8.89
CA ILE A 128 6.93 -6.15 9.78
C ILE A 128 7.64 -5.60 11.03
N PRO A 129 7.15 -4.55 11.72
CA PRO A 129 7.75 -4.11 12.99
C PRO A 129 7.74 -5.22 14.05
N ASN A 130 8.82 -5.38 14.81
CA ASN A 130 8.91 -6.40 15.86
C ASN A 130 7.85 -6.23 16.96
N SER A 131 7.46 -4.99 17.28
CA SER A 131 6.35 -4.69 18.21
C SER A 131 5.05 -5.34 17.76
N VAL A 132 4.71 -5.27 16.47
CA VAL A 132 3.47 -5.87 15.95
C VAL A 132 3.48 -7.38 16.14
N ILE A 133 4.61 -8.03 15.84
CA ILE A 133 4.77 -9.48 16.02
C ILE A 133 4.60 -9.87 17.49
N ALA A 134 5.24 -9.13 18.39
CA ALA A 134 5.15 -9.37 19.83
C ALA A 134 3.72 -9.18 20.34
N ILE A 135 3.06 -8.09 19.96
CA ILE A 135 1.65 -7.81 20.30
C ILE A 135 0.73 -8.92 19.79
N CYS A 136 0.86 -9.29 18.52
CA CYS A 136 0.01 -10.32 17.93
C CYS A 136 0.21 -11.69 18.57
N ASN A 137 1.44 -12.03 18.97
CA ASN A 137 1.71 -13.29 19.67
C ASN A 137 1.14 -13.28 21.10
N GLU A 138 1.15 -12.13 21.76
CA GLU A 138 0.61 -11.99 23.13
C GLU A 138 -0.91 -12.17 23.16
N ILE A 139 -1.63 -11.66 22.15
CA ILE A 139 -3.10 -11.73 22.06
C ILE A 139 -3.60 -12.89 21.20
N MET A 140 -2.70 -13.77 20.72
CA MET A 140 -3.09 -14.86 19.84
C MET A 140 -4.05 -15.81 20.58
N PRO A 141 -5.18 -16.21 19.97
CA PRO A 141 -6.05 -17.20 20.58
C PRO A 141 -5.32 -18.55 20.74
N ALA A 142 -5.69 -19.28 21.79
CA ALA A 142 -5.25 -20.67 21.96
C ALA A 142 -5.79 -21.58 20.84
N GLU A 143 -5.28 -22.81 20.75
CA GLU A 143 -5.69 -23.74 19.68
C GLU A 143 -7.19 -24.07 19.71
N ASP A 144 -7.80 -24.06 20.89
CA ASP A 144 -9.22 -24.30 21.16
C ASP A 144 -10.10 -23.03 21.11
N GLU A 145 -9.50 -21.84 21.07
CA GLU A 145 -10.22 -20.57 21.04
C GLU A 145 -10.53 -20.11 19.60
N GLU A 146 -11.65 -19.41 19.42
CA GLU A 146 -11.98 -18.71 18.18
C GLU A 146 -11.10 -17.48 17.97
N ARG A 147 -11.27 -16.86 16.81
CA ARG A 147 -10.59 -15.61 16.46
C ARG A 147 -10.94 -14.51 17.45
N VAL A 148 -9.93 -13.72 17.79
CA VAL A 148 -10.08 -12.57 18.68
C VAL A 148 -10.28 -11.30 17.87
N TRP A 149 -11.02 -10.36 18.42
CA TRP A 149 -11.17 -9.00 17.92
C TRP A 149 -10.33 -8.05 18.76
N ALA A 150 -9.51 -7.26 18.09
CA ALA A 150 -8.56 -6.36 18.72
C ALA A 150 -8.56 -5.00 18.02
N VAL A 151 -8.61 -3.94 18.82
CA VAL A 151 -8.51 -2.55 18.34
C VAL A 151 -7.04 -2.13 18.34
N PHE A 152 -6.56 -1.73 17.17
CA PHE A 152 -5.18 -1.28 16.97
C PHE A 152 -5.14 0.20 16.58
N PRO A 153 -4.06 0.92 16.95
CA PRO A 153 -3.85 2.29 16.49
C PRO A 153 -3.50 2.30 14.99
N GLU A 154 -3.74 3.42 14.32
CA GLU A 154 -3.70 3.56 12.85
C GLU A 154 -2.37 3.11 12.23
N GLU A 155 -1.26 3.36 12.90
CA GLU A 155 0.08 3.02 12.44
C GLU A 155 0.35 1.51 12.37
N LEU A 156 -0.44 0.69 13.08
CA LEU A 156 -0.24 -0.77 13.14
C LEU A 156 -1.16 -1.56 12.19
N ILE A 157 -2.26 -0.96 11.71
CA ILE A 157 -3.32 -1.64 10.94
C ILE A 157 -2.77 -2.41 9.74
N TYR A 158 -1.83 -1.81 8.99
CA TYR A 158 -1.28 -2.43 7.77
C TYR A 158 -0.50 -3.72 8.05
N TYR A 159 0.02 -3.88 9.26
CA TYR A 159 0.94 -4.95 9.62
C TYR A 159 0.24 -6.15 10.24
N VAL A 160 -0.82 -5.93 11.04
CA VAL A 160 -1.51 -7.01 11.77
C VAL A 160 -2.03 -8.09 10.81
N ARG A 161 -2.73 -7.70 9.74
CA ARG A 161 -3.25 -8.65 8.72
C ARG A 161 -2.16 -9.32 7.89
N GLN A 162 -0.95 -8.76 7.83
CA GLN A 162 0.18 -9.43 7.16
C GLN A 162 0.78 -10.52 8.04
N TYR A 163 0.62 -10.43 9.37
CA TYR A 163 1.18 -11.36 10.32
C TYR A 163 0.24 -12.52 10.66
N SER A 164 -1.04 -12.24 10.98
CA SER A 164 -2.00 -13.29 11.38
C SER A 164 -3.42 -12.99 10.88
N SER A 165 -4.14 -14.05 10.51
CA SER A 165 -5.58 -14.01 10.21
C SER A 165 -6.48 -14.31 11.41
N GLU A 166 -5.90 -14.77 12.52
CA GLU A 166 -6.66 -15.14 13.72
C GLU A 166 -7.03 -13.93 14.59
N ILE A 167 -6.45 -12.77 14.29
CA ILE A 167 -6.73 -11.49 14.93
C ILE A 167 -7.54 -10.64 13.96
N GLN A 168 -8.81 -10.40 14.29
CA GLN A 168 -9.74 -9.55 13.57
C GLN A 168 -9.65 -8.11 14.10
N MET A 169 -9.90 -7.14 13.23
CA MET A 169 -9.93 -5.72 13.59
C MET A 169 -11.28 -5.13 13.14
N PRO A 170 -11.93 -4.29 13.98
CA PRO A 170 -13.23 -3.68 13.65
C PRO A 170 -13.15 -2.73 12.45
N TYR A 171 -11.97 -2.19 12.19
CA TYR A 171 -11.66 -1.37 11.03
C TYR A 171 -10.31 -1.75 10.44
N GLY A 172 -10.12 -1.44 9.16
CA GLY A 172 -8.92 -1.71 8.39
C GLY A 172 -8.42 -0.52 7.59
N ARG A 173 -7.68 -0.82 6.52
CA ARG A 173 -7.09 0.19 5.60
C ARG A 173 -8.13 1.18 5.08
N GLU A 174 -9.38 0.74 4.95
CA GLU A 174 -10.47 1.54 4.44
C GLU A 174 -10.76 2.81 5.25
N MET A 175 -10.36 2.85 6.52
CA MET A 175 -10.46 4.04 7.37
C MET A 175 -9.25 4.99 7.24
N LEU A 176 -8.13 4.49 6.66
CA LEU A 176 -6.88 5.24 6.51
C LEU A 176 -6.74 5.88 5.12
N GLU A 177 -7.53 5.46 4.14
CA GLU A 177 -7.39 5.86 2.74
C GLU A 177 -8.36 7.00 2.41
N PRO A 178 -7.90 8.26 2.30
CA PRO A 178 -8.79 9.41 2.12
C PRO A 178 -9.54 9.38 0.78
N SER A 179 -9.04 8.62 -0.20
CA SER A 179 -9.65 8.49 -1.52
C SER A 179 -10.89 7.59 -1.53
N TRP A 180 -11.19 6.85 -0.45
CA TRP A 180 -12.35 5.96 -0.38
C TRP A 180 -13.57 6.70 0.22
N GLU A 181 -14.01 7.76 -0.47
CA GLU A 181 -15.04 8.72 -0.04
C GLU A 181 -16.43 8.09 0.25
N TRP A 182 -16.71 6.85 -0.18
CA TRP A 182 -17.97 6.14 0.14
C TRP A 182 -18.07 5.75 1.64
N ASN A 183 -16.97 5.73 2.38
CA ASN A 183 -16.91 5.27 3.78
C ASN A 183 -16.99 6.41 4.82
N TRP A 184 -17.66 7.52 4.53
CA TRP A 184 -17.85 8.61 5.52
C TRP A 184 -18.69 8.19 6.74
N ASP A 185 -19.23 6.96 6.79
CA ASP A 185 -19.60 6.35 8.05
C ASP A 185 -18.29 5.94 8.76
N THR A 186 -17.62 6.93 9.37
CA THR A 186 -16.43 6.67 10.18
C THR A 186 -16.81 5.65 11.24
N HIS A 187 -16.06 4.55 11.33
CA HIS A 187 -16.33 3.55 12.36
C HIS A 187 -16.25 4.25 13.74
N PRO A 188 -17.29 4.17 14.61
CA PRO A 188 -17.30 4.89 15.89
C PRO A 188 -16.05 4.69 16.74
N ILE A 189 -15.56 3.44 16.83
CA ILE A 189 -14.28 3.12 17.51
C ILE A 189 -13.09 3.88 16.89
N TYR A 190 -13.03 4.01 15.57
CA TYR A 190 -11.95 4.71 14.88
C TYR A 190 -11.99 6.22 15.12
N GLU A 191 -13.18 6.82 15.28
CA GLU A 191 -13.28 8.25 15.64
C GLU A 191 -12.63 8.51 17.00
N VAL A 192 -13.04 7.76 18.03
CA VAL A 192 -12.50 7.91 19.39
C VAL A 192 -11.01 7.59 19.45
N MET A 193 -10.55 6.57 18.73
CA MET A 193 -9.12 6.20 18.66
C MET A 193 -8.21 7.27 18.04
N ARG A 194 -8.76 8.25 17.30
CA ARG A 194 -7.99 9.36 16.72
C ARG A 194 -7.97 10.61 17.59
N GLU A 195 -8.76 10.62 18.66
CA GLU A 195 -8.77 11.73 19.60
C GLU A 195 -7.46 11.79 20.37
N ASN A 196 -7.12 12.99 20.85
CA ASN A 196 -5.93 13.23 21.66
C ASN A 196 -6.29 14.28 22.72
N PRO A 197 -6.63 13.87 23.96
CA PRO A 197 -6.58 12.51 24.51
C PRO A 197 -7.64 11.54 23.95
N VAL A 198 -7.42 10.22 24.08
CA VAL A 198 -8.41 9.17 23.77
C VAL A 198 -9.38 9.02 24.95
N ASP A 199 -10.68 9.19 24.72
CA ASP A 199 -11.72 9.03 25.74
C ASP A 199 -12.10 7.56 25.95
N LEU A 200 -11.69 6.98 27.08
CA LEU A 200 -11.99 5.59 27.43
C LEU A 200 -13.45 5.36 27.84
N ASP A 201 -14.12 6.38 28.39
CA ASP A 201 -15.52 6.29 28.81
C ASP A 201 -16.43 6.19 27.57
N ALA A 202 -16.06 6.87 26.48
CA ALA A 202 -16.71 6.73 25.18
C ALA A 202 -16.33 5.43 24.45
N LEU A 203 -15.06 5.00 24.56
CA LEU A 203 -14.53 3.84 23.83
C LEU A 203 -15.03 2.50 24.39
N SER A 204 -15.08 2.34 25.71
CA SER A 204 -15.31 1.04 26.37
C SER A 204 -16.69 0.42 26.10
N PRO A 205 -17.78 1.20 26.06
CA PRO A 205 -19.08 0.70 25.61
C PRO A 205 -19.04 0.18 24.16
N LEU A 206 -18.33 0.88 23.27
CA LEU A 206 -18.18 0.47 21.86
C LEU A 206 -17.36 -0.82 21.75
N LEU A 207 -16.28 -0.97 22.52
CA LEU A 207 -15.52 -2.23 22.54
C LEU A 207 -16.40 -3.42 22.92
N THR A 208 -17.33 -3.22 23.85
CA THR A 208 -18.25 -4.26 24.29
C THR A 208 -19.33 -4.54 23.24
N GLU A 209 -19.91 -3.50 22.63
CA GLU A 209 -20.91 -3.62 21.55
C GLU A 209 -20.37 -4.37 20.33
N TYR A 210 -19.13 -4.08 19.94
CA TYR A 210 -18.46 -4.71 18.80
C TYR A 210 -17.74 -6.02 19.17
N HIS A 211 -17.94 -6.54 20.40
CA HIS A 211 -17.32 -7.76 20.90
C HIS A 211 -15.79 -7.79 20.74
N CYS A 212 -15.13 -6.65 20.95
CA CYS A 212 -13.68 -6.51 20.92
C CYS A 212 -13.07 -6.95 22.27
N GLN A 213 -12.23 -7.98 22.22
CA GLN A 213 -11.57 -8.56 23.39
C GLN A 213 -10.34 -7.77 23.83
N TYR A 214 -9.63 -7.14 22.90
CA TYR A 214 -8.38 -6.45 23.17
C TYR A 214 -8.37 -5.01 22.65
N LEU A 215 -7.69 -4.14 23.39
CA LEU A 215 -7.42 -2.76 23.02
C LEU A 215 -5.92 -2.50 23.11
N ILE A 216 -5.34 -1.95 22.05
CA ILE A 216 -3.93 -1.60 21.97
C ILE A 216 -3.83 -0.07 21.84
N LEU A 217 -3.13 0.56 22.79
CA LEU A 217 -2.95 2.02 22.81
C LEU A 217 -1.48 2.39 22.72
N ASN A 218 -1.19 3.47 21.99
CA ASN A 218 0.15 4.04 21.95
C ASN A 218 0.38 4.92 23.18
N ARG A 219 1.40 4.62 23.99
CA ARG A 219 1.71 5.31 25.25
C ARG A 219 2.06 6.79 25.09
N SER A 220 2.40 7.22 23.87
CA SER A 220 2.64 8.64 23.58
C SER A 220 1.36 9.48 23.53
N ILE A 221 0.20 8.85 23.34
CA ILE A 221 -1.11 9.51 23.28
C ILE A 221 -1.73 9.45 24.69
N PRO A 222 -2.07 10.60 25.30
CA PRO A 222 -2.76 10.62 26.58
C PRO A 222 -4.14 9.97 26.50
N ILE A 223 -4.58 9.37 27.60
CA ILE A 223 -5.92 8.79 27.77
C ILE A 223 -6.71 9.62 28.77
N GLU A 224 -8.02 9.71 28.56
CA GLU A 224 -8.99 10.26 29.51
C GLU A 224 -9.88 9.12 30.04
N GLY A 225 -10.15 9.13 31.35
CA GLY A 225 -10.81 8.02 32.06
C GLY A 225 -9.82 7.02 32.66
N ASP A 226 -10.29 6.25 33.64
CA ASP A 226 -9.50 5.17 34.25
C ASP A 226 -9.76 3.85 33.51
N PRO A 227 -8.70 3.13 33.05
CA PRO A 227 -8.87 1.86 32.35
C PRO A 227 -9.58 0.79 33.19
N GLU A 228 -9.28 0.68 34.48
CA GLU A 228 -9.86 -0.37 35.34
C GLU A 228 -11.34 -0.11 35.59
N GLU A 229 -11.73 1.15 35.84
CA GLU A 229 -13.15 1.55 35.96
C GLU A 229 -13.95 1.26 34.68
N ASN A 230 -13.27 1.31 33.53
CA ASN A 230 -13.83 1.00 32.21
C ASN A 230 -13.79 -0.50 31.83
N GLY A 231 -13.40 -1.39 32.75
CA GLY A 231 -13.35 -2.84 32.51
C GLY A 231 -12.16 -3.28 31.65
N LEU A 232 -11.16 -2.42 31.46
CA LEU A 232 -9.95 -2.68 30.69
C LEU A 232 -8.81 -3.07 31.63
N GLN A 233 -8.40 -4.33 31.59
CA GLN A 233 -7.29 -4.83 32.38
C GLN A 233 -5.99 -4.77 31.58
N LEU A 234 -4.97 -4.08 32.09
CA LEU A 234 -3.63 -4.09 31.48
C LEU A 234 -3.02 -5.50 31.57
N ILE A 235 -2.70 -6.10 30.42
CA ILE A 235 -2.12 -7.46 30.34
C ILE A 235 -0.63 -7.44 30.01
N ALA A 236 -0.18 -6.48 29.20
CA ALA A 236 1.21 -6.39 28.78
C ALA A 236 1.58 -4.97 28.34
N GLN A 237 2.88 -4.68 28.41
CA GLN A 237 3.47 -3.46 27.85
C GLN A 237 4.57 -3.87 26.88
N ILE A 238 4.39 -3.53 25.60
CA ILE A 238 5.28 -3.96 24.52
C ILE A 238 5.79 -2.73 23.77
N GLU A 239 7.09 -2.46 23.90
CA GLU A 239 7.74 -1.29 23.32
C GLU A 239 6.99 0.02 23.64
N ALA A 240 6.30 0.62 22.67
CA ALA A 240 5.57 1.87 22.82
C ALA A 240 4.08 1.69 23.12
N TYR A 241 3.59 0.44 23.26
CA TYR A 241 2.17 0.14 23.33
C TYR A 241 1.78 -0.53 24.65
N ASP A 242 0.62 -0.13 25.16
CA ASP A 242 -0.07 -0.80 26.26
C ASP A 242 -1.19 -1.68 25.69
N LEU A 243 -1.27 -2.93 26.18
CA LEU A 243 -2.26 -3.91 25.75
C LEU A 243 -3.24 -4.13 26.89
N TYR A 244 -4.52 -3.90 26.60
CA TYR A 244 -5.62 -4.07 27.54
C TYR A 244 -6.53 -5.20 27.10
N ARG A 245 -6.98 -6.01 28.06
CA ARG A 245 -8.04 -7.00 27.90
C ARG A 245 -9.36 -6.41 28.36
N ASN A 246 -10.36 -6.41 27.49
CA ASN A 246 -11.72 -6.03 27.84
C ASN A 246 -12.40 -7.17 28.62
N THR A 247 -12.48 -7.02 29.94
CA THR A 247 -13.06 -8.03 30.84
C THR A 247 -14.58 -8.22 30.64
N ALA A 248 -15.26 -7.29 29.99
CA ALA A 248 -16.69 -7.40 29.69
C ALA A 248 -17.02 -8.34 28.51
N VAL A 249 -16.02 -8.75 27.72
CA VAL A 249 -16.20 -9.63 26.55
C VAL A 249 -15.40 -10.91 26.76
N GLU A 250 -16.06 -12.07 26.71
CA GLU A 250 -15.42 -13.38 26.88
C GLU A 250 -14.57 -13.78 25.65
N LEU A 251 -13.61 -14.69 25.86
CA LEU A 251 -12.95 -15.40 24.76
C LEU A 251 -13.86 -16.53 24.30
N TYR A 252 -14.14 -16.61 23.00
CA TYR A 252 -15.01 -17.64 22.45
C TYR A 252 -14.24 -18.93 22.20
N GLN A 253 -14.87 -20.07 22.45
CA GLN A 253 -14.33 -21.39 22.16
C GLN A 253 -14.78 -21.85 20.77
N LYS A 254 -13.91 -22.54 20.02
CA LYS A 254 -14.27 -23.09 18.72
C LYS A 254 -15.43 -24.06 18.87
N ALA A 255 -16.44 -23.91 18.03
CA ALA A 255 -17.49 -24.92 17.91
C ALA A 255 -16.88 -26.24 17.38
N GLU A 256 -17.17 -27.35 18.06
CA GLU A 256 -16.82 -28.72 17.63
C GLU A 256 -17.42 -29.11 16.28
#